data_AF-A0A8C4GS63-F1
#
_entry.id   AF-A0A8C4GS63-F1
#
_cell.length_a   1.000
_cell.length_b   1.000
_cell.length_c   1.000
_cell.angle_alpha   90.00
_cell.angle_beta   90.00
_cell.angle_gamma   90.00
#
_symmetry.space_group_name_H-M   'P 1'
#
loop_
_entity.id
_entity.type
_entity.pdbx_description
1 polymer ?
#
loop_
_entity_poly.entity_id
_entity_poly.type
_entity_poly.pdbx_seq_one_letter_code
_entity_poly.pdbx_strand_id
1 'polypeptide(L)'
;MNAFCHFPPYLEIYPTKRKMKLMFRPPLLHLLLYCATQVSSDGVIQIEVEQTVSLVCQPDSSYELQADEELVWLRNGAVVNLKEGNKKGRSSVCVTPIIYEDNGATFTCHLSKNVTVSASVTLNVTYRPQLSGSEQVTVEEEAELLLQCDIWANPPVSSVSWTLNGSKVDLEAGGFTVTNNGFTSQLSANNVEKSLHEGTYECLADSPIYGIHTKIFYVTLTEKTMKFPMMPMIAGLVVVCLTAAASRLCLK
;
A
#
# COMPACT_ATOMS: atom_id res chain seq x y z
N MET A 1 -20.82 -7.80 -6.33
CA MET A 1 -21.41 -6.59 -6.96
C MET A 1 -22.90 -6.58 -6.69
N ASN A 2 -23.37 -5.69 -5.81
CA ASN A 2 -24.79 -5.57 -5.49
C ASN A 2 -25.40 -4.41 -6.29
N ALA A 3 -26.60 -4.63 -6.80
CA ALA A 3 -27.23 -3.75 -7.79
C ALA A 3 -27.79 -2.43 -7.24
N PHE A 4 -27.69 -2.16 -5.93
CA PHE A 4 -28.18 -0.92 -5.35
C PHE A 4 -27.32 -0.52 -4.15
N CYS A 5 -26.66 0.63 -4.25
CA CYS A 5 -26.12 1.32 -3.10
C CYS A 5 -27.16 2.38 -2.68
N HIS A 6 -27.68 2.24 -1.47
CA HIS A 6 -28.74 3.08 -0.91
C HIS A 6 -28.20 4.37 -0.26
N PHE A 7 -26.91 4.69 -0.43
CA PHE A 7 -26.29 5.80 0.26
C PHE A 7 -25.46 6.68 -0.71
N PRO A 8 -25.59 8.02 -0.62
CA PRO A 8 -24.74 8.97 -1.33
C PRO A 8 -23.26 8.84 -0.91
N PRO A 9 -22.31 9.28 -1.75
CA PRO A 9 -22.48 10.09 -2.96
C PRO A 9 -22.78 9.29 -4.25
N TYR A 10 -23.59 9.89 -5.12
CA TYR A 10 -23.85 9.40 -6.48
C TYR A 10 -23.08 10.25 -7.48
N LEU A 11 -22.43 9.60 -8.44
CA LEU A 11 -21.83 10.31 -9.55
C LEU A 11 -22.48 9.98 -10.88
N GLU A 12 -22.87 11.02 -11.61
CA GLU A 12 -23.48 10.90 -12.93
C GLU A 12 -22.46 11.05 -14.05
N ILE A 13 -22.52 10.11 -15.00
CA ILE A 13 -21.64 9.95 -16.14
C ILE A 13 -22.53 9.96 -17.38
N TYR A 14 -22.27 10.87 -18.31
CA TYR A 14 -23.09 11.05 -19.49
C TYR A 14 -22.32 10.61 -20.74
N PRO A 15 -22.77 9.55 -21.46
CA PRO A 15 -22.16 9.15 -22.72
C PRO A 15 -22.55 10.15 -23.81
N THR A 16 -21.55 10.81 -24.41
CA THR A 16 -21.77 11.85 -25.44
C THR A 16 -20.87 11.64 -26.65
N LYS A 17 -21.35 11.97 -27.85
CA LYS A 17 -20.54 11.99 -29.10
C LYS A 17 -19.39 13.00 -29.08
N ARG A 18 -19.42 13.98 -28.17
CA ARG A 18 -18.37 14.98 -27.94
C ARG A 18 -18.06 15.01 -26.46
N LYS A 19 -16.79 14.79 -26.12
CA LYS A 19 -16.14 14.78 -24.78
C LYS A 19 -17.04 15.10 -23.57
N MET A 20 -16.92 14.21 -22.59
CA MET A 20 -17.36 14.25 -21.20
C MET A 20 -17.91 15.59 -20.69
N LYS A 21 -19.18 15.60 -20.28
CA LYS A 21 -19.75 16.61 -19.38
C LYS A 21 -20.18 15.93 -18.11
N LEU A 22 -19.63 16.40 -17.00
CA LEU A 22 -19.96 15.93 -15.67
C LEU A 22 -20.81 17.01 -14.99
N MET A 23 -21.99 16.66 -14.47
CA MET A 23 -22.90 17.62 -13.84
C MET A 23 -23.21 17.19 -12.41
N PHE A 24 -23.00 18.09 -11.45
CA PHE A 24 -23.43 17.95 -10.07
C PHE A 24 -24.84 18.54 -9.93
N ARG A 25 -25.83 17.73 -9.53
CA ARG A 25 -27.19 18.22 -9.23
C ARG A 25 -27.30 18.48 -7.71
N PRO A 26 -27.33 19.74 -7.24
CA PRO A 26 -27.50 20.00 -5.81
C PRO A 26 -28.97 19.77 -5.40
N PRO A 27 -29.25 19.19 -4.21
CA PRO A 27 -30.61 19.13 -3.70
C PRO A 27 -31.09 20.51 -3.23
N LEU A 28 -32.32 20.87 -3.58
CA LEU A 28 -33.00 22.05 -3.06
C LEU A 28 -33.44 21.78 -1.61
N LEU A 29 -32.73 22.39 -0.65
CA LEU A 29 -33.12 22.88 0.69
C LEU A 29 -32.06 22.56 1.76
N HIS A 30 -31.45 23.64 2.23
CA HIS A 30 -30.84 23.91 3.54
C HIS A 30 -29.77 22.97 4.13
N LEU A 31 -28.58 23.59 4.27
CA LEU A 31 -27.67 23.50 5.42
C LEU A 31 -27.06 22.14 5.77
N LEU A 32 -26.41 21.49 4.80
CA LEU A 32 -25.26 20.63 5.06
C LEU A 32 -24.20 20.92 3.99
N LEU A 33 -23.21 21.75 4.33
CA LEU A 33 -21.92 21.72 3.63
C LEU A 33 -21.33 20.34 3.89
N TYR A 34 -21.46 19.37 2.98
CA TYR A 34 -20.45 18.34 2.80
C TYR A 34 -20.61 17.64 1.44
N CYS A 35 -19.50 17.64 0.70
CA CYS A 35 -19.15 16.75 -0.41
C CYS A 35 -19.89 16.94 -1.75
N ALA A 36 -19.55 18.01 -2.46
CA ALA A 36 -19.73 18.11 -3.91
C ALA A 36 -18.40 18.46 -4.60
N THR A 37 -17.36 17.65 -4.40
CA THR A 37 -16.07 17.76 -5.12
C THR A 37 -15.34 16.40 -5.12
N GLN A 38 -15.75 15.44 -5.94
CA GLN A 38 -14.99 14.17 -6.07
C GLN A 38 -14.47 13.90 -7.48
N VAL A 39 -14.76 14.75 -8.47
CA VAL A 39 -14.48 14.42 -9.86
C VAL A 39 -13.85 15.56 -10.61
N SER A 40 -12.68 15.27 -11.16
CA SER A 40 -11.93 16.15 -12.03
C SER A 40 -12.60 16.24 -13.41
N SER A 41 -12.46 17.39 -14.08
CA SER A 41 -12.87 17.60 -15.48
C SER A 41 -12.26 16.56 -16.46
N ASP A 42 -11.28 15.78 -16.00
CA ASP A 42 -10.55 14.76 -16.74
C ASP A 42 -11.09 13.33 -16.54
N GLY A 43 -12.23 13.14 -15.86
CA GLY A 43 -12.88 11.82 -15.75
C GLY A 43 -12.25 10.91 -14.72
N VAL A 44 -11.57 11.51 -13.74
CA VAL A 44 -10.96 10.81 -12.61
C VAL A 44 -11.75 11.10 -11.35
N ILE A 45 -12.13 10.04 -10.63
CA ILE A 45 -12.80 10.12 -9.34
C ILE A 45 -11.76 9.90 -8.24
N GLN A 46 -11.63 10.86 -7.33
CA GLN A 46 -10.79 10.73 -6.14
C GLN A 46 -11.63 10.08 -5.02
N ILE A 47 -11.18 8.95 -4.49
CA ILE A 47 -11.90 8.20 -3.45
C ILE A 47 -10.92 7.48 -2.52
N GLU A 48 -11.29 7.26 -1.27
CA GLU A 48 -10.47 6.52 -0.31
C GLU A 48 -10.91 5.05 -0.18
N VAL A 49 -10.03 4.21 0.36
CA VAL A 49 -10.36 2.83 0.73
C VAL A 49 -11.53 2.77 1.73
N GLU A 50 -12.24 1.65 1.75
CA GLU A 50 -13.44 1.38 2.57
C GLU A 50 -14.67 2.25 2.26
N GLN A 51 -14.52 3.29 1.42
CA GLN A 51 -15.64 4.07 0.93
C GLN A 51 -16.47 3.28 -0.09
N THR A 52 -17.56 3.90 -0.53
CA THR A 52 -18.46 3.35 -1.54
C THR A 52 -18.73 4.41 -2.59
N VAL A 53 -18.70 4.00 -3.86
CA VAL A 53 -19.07 4.87 -4.98
C VAL A 53 -20.17 4.24 -5.82
N SER A 54 -21.17 5.04 -6.15
CA SER A 54 -22.24 4.69 -7.08
C SER A 54 -22.05 5.48 -8.37
N LEU A 55 -21.73 4.76 -9.45
CA LEU A 55 -21.57 5.31 -10.79
C LEU A 55 -22.89 5.17 -11.53
N VAL A 56 -23.40 6.28 -12.05
CA VAL A 56 -24.68 6.35 -12.76
C VAL A 56 -24.40 6.75 -14.20
N CYS A 57 -24.99 6.04 -15.14
CA CYS A 57 -24.91 6.33 -16.56
C CYS A 57 -26.30 6.58 -17.13
N GLN A 58 -26.45 7.70 -17.83
CA GLN A 58 -27.70 8.08 -18.48
C GLN A 58 -27.40 8.76 -19.82
N PRO A 59 -27.91 8.24 -20.96
CA PRO A 59 -27.83 8.89 -22.26
C PRO A 59 -28.46 10.28 -22.23
N ASP A 60 -27.85 11.22 -22.95
CA ASP A 60 -28.37 12.58 -23.08
C ASP A 60 -29.81 12.56 -23.65
N SER A 61 -30.66 13.48 -23.20
CA SER A 61 -32.08 13.55 -23.58
C SER A 61 -32.32 13.79 -25.07
N SER A 62 -31.26 14.18 -25.79
CA SER A 62 -31.22 14.30 -27.25
C SER A 62 -31.14 12.95 -27.99
N TYR A 63 -30.86 11.85 -27.28
CA TYR A 63 -30.85 10.50 -27.84
C TYR A 63 -32.20 9.82 -27.56
N GLU A 64 -33.00 9.66 -28.61
CA GLU A 64 -34.16 8.77 -28.58
C GLU A 64 -33.67 7.32 -28.52
N LEU A 65 -33.62 6.76 -27.31
CA LEU A 65 -33.30 5.34 -27.11
C LEU A 65 -34.39 4.50 -27.80
N GLN A 66 -33.99 3.73 -28.81
CA GLN A 66 -34.87 2.72 -29.39
C GLN A 66 -35.27 1.71 -28.31
N ALA A 67 -36.46 1.10 -28.42
CA ALA A 67 -37.04 0.25 -27.37
C ALA A 67 -36.17 -0.97 -26.98
N ASP A 68 -35.26 -1.36 -27.86
CA ASP A 68 -34.33 -2.48 -27.72
C ASP A 68 -32.86 -2.04 -27.56
N GLU A 69 -32.59 -0.73 -27.39
CA GLU A 69 -31.25 -0.22 -27.06
C GLU A 69 -30.98 -0.35 -25.55
N GLU A 70 -29.86 -0.97 -25.19
CA GLU A 70 -29.44 -1.19 -23.81
C GLU A 70 -28.09 -0.53 -23.49
N LEU A 71 -27.85 -0.29 -22.20
CA LEU A 71 -26.60 0.19 -21.65
C LEU A 71 -25.73 -0.99 -21.23
N VAL A 72 -24.47 -0.92 -21.59
CA VAL A 72 -23.44 -1.88 -21.23
C VAL A 72 -22.41 -1.18 -20.35
N TRP A 73 -22.09 -1.83 -19.23
CA TRP A 73 -20.99 -1.41 -18.35
C TRP A 73 -19.80 -2.33 -18.53
N LEU A 74 -18.61 -1.74 -18.61
CA LEU A 74 -17.33 -2.41 -18.58
C LEU A 74 -16.54 -1.97 -17.35
N ARG A 75 -15.86 -2.91 -16.69
CA ARG A 75 -14.83 -2.66 -15.69
C ARG A 75 -13.52 -3.20 -16.23
N ASN A 76 -12.54 -2.32 -16.46
CA ASN A 76 -11.26 -2.67 -17.08
C ASN A 76 -11.45 -3.44 -18.40
N GLY A 77 -12.45 -3.05 -19.20
CA GLY A 77 -12.81 -3.69 -20.47
C GLY A 77 -13.68 -4.95 -20.35
N ALA A 78 -13.84 -5.53 -19.15
CA ALA A 78 -14.67 -6.71 -18.94
C ALA A 78 -16.13 -6.33 -18.66
N VAL A 79 -17.07 -7.06 -19.27
CA VAL A 79 -18.51 -6.80 -19.13
C VAL A 79 -18.97 -7.03 -17.69
N VAL A 80 -19.68 -6.04 -17.15
CA VAL A 80 -20.36 -6.13 -15.85
C VAL A 80 -21.76 -6.70 -16.07
N ASN A 81 -22.11 -7.76 -15.35
CA ASN A 81 -23.43 -8.38 -15.43
C ASN A 81 -24.49 -7.50 -14.75
N LEU A 82 -25.28 -6.80 -15.56
CA LEU A 82 -26.40 -5.96 -15.10
C LEU A 82 -27.68 -6.77 -14.98
N LYS A 83 -28.52 -6.43 -13.98
CA LYS A 83 -29.90 -6.93 -13.89
C LYS A 83 -30.75 -6.31 -15.01
N GLU A 84 -31.76 -7.02 -15.50
CA GLU A 84 -32.62 -6.57 -16.63
C GLU A 84 -33.18 -5.14 -16.46
N GLY A 85 -33.58 -4.76 -15.24
CA GLY A 85 -34.09 -3.40 -14.95
C GLY A 85 -33.03 -2.29 -14.88
N ASN A 86 -31.74 -2.63 -14.98
CA ASN A 86 -30.60 -1.72 -14.87
C ASN A 86 -29.84 -1.55 -16.19
N LYS A 87 -30.46 -1.95 -17.30
CA LYS A 87 -29.87 -1.88 -18.65
C LYS A 87 -30.48 -0.77 -19.51
N LYS A 88 -31.51 -0.05 -19.06
CA LYS A 88 -32.24 0.91 -19.92
C LYS A 88 -32.39 2.27 -19.26
N GLY A 89 -32.28 3.34 -20.06
CA GLY A 89 -32.46 4.71 -19.61
C GLY A 89 -31.38 5.17 -18.63
N ARG A 90 -31.58 4.93 -17.33
CA ARG A 90 -30.65 5.28 -16.26
C ARG A 90 -30.13 3.99 -15.61
N SER A 91 -28.86 3.69 -15.83
CA SER A 91 -28.17 2.52 -15.28
C SER A 91 -27.20 2.94 -14.18
N SER A 92 -26.99 2.11 -13.17
CA SER A 92 -25.97 2.36 -12.14
C SER A 92 -25.19 1.11 -11.75
N VAL A 93 -23.91 1.29 -11.43
CA VAL A 93 -23.05 0.27 -10.85
C VAL A 93 -22.42 0.79 -9.57
N CYS A 94 -22.22 -0.10 -8.59
CA CYS A 94 -21.64 0.27 -7.32
C CYS A 94 -20.38 -0.54 -7.01
N VAL A 95 -19.38 0.15 -6.48
CA VAL A 95 -18.14 -0.45 -5.97
C VAL A 95 -18.12 -0.24 -4.46
N THR A 96 -18.14 -1.35 -3.72
CA THR A 96 -18.21 -1.35 -2.26
C THR A 96 -17.69 -2.69 -1.69
N PRO A 97 -16.80 -2.66 -0.69
CA PRO A 97 -15.96 -1.51 -0.33
C PRO A 97 -14.97 -1.17 -1.47
N ILE A 98 -14.51 0.08 -1.53
CA ILE A 98 -13.30 0.42 -2.32
C ILE A 98 -12.09 -0.25 -1.66
N ILE A 99 -11.29 -0.94 -2.47
CA ILE A 99 -10.04 -1.58 -2.06
C ILE A 99 -8.83 -1.03 -2.83
N TYR A 100 -7.62 -1.35 -2.39
CA TYR A 100 -6.38 -0.86 -2.99
C TYR A 100 -6.28 -1.20 -4.49
N GLU A 101 -6.76 -2.38 -4.88
CA GLU A 101 -6.75 -2.90 -6.25
C GLU A 101 -7.76 -2.21 -7.18
N ASP A 102 -8.68 -1.42 -6.63
CA ASP A 102 -9.57 -0.57 -7.43
C ASP A 102 -8.84 0.67 -7.97
N ASN A 103 -7.62 0.96 -7.51
CA ASN A 103 -6.82 2.09 -8.00
C ASN A 103 -6.52 1.93 -9.50
N GLY A 104 -6.83 2.96 -10.29
CA GLY A 104 -6.70 2.94 -11.74
C GLY A 104 -7.79 2.14 -12.45
N ALA A 105 -8.77 1.57 -11.75
CA ALA A 105 -9.86 0.85 -12.38
C ALA A 105 -10.71 1.81 -13.24
N THR A 106 -10.91 1.43 -14.50
CA THR A 106 -11.72 2.20 -15.45
C THR A 106 -13.10 1.59 -15.60
N PHE A 107 -14.12 2.42 -15.46
CA PHE A 107 -15.52 2.07 -15.68
C PHE A 107 -16.03 2.78 -16.93
N THR A 108 -16.48 2.00 -17.90
CA THR A 108 -17.00 2.52 -19.17
C THR A 108 -18.45 2.12 -19.34
N CYS A 109 -19.30 3.10 -19.62
CA CYS A 109 -20.69 2.89 -20.02
C CYS A 109 -20.84 3.23 -21.50
N HIS A 110 -21.51 2.37 -22.28
CA HIS A 110 -21.83 2.65 -23.68
C HIS A 110 -23.17 2.04 -24.10
N LEU A 111 -23.68 2.47 -25.25
CA LEU A 111 -24.87 1.87 -25.88
C LEU A 111 -24.52 0.56 -26.58
N SER A 112 -25.34 -0.46 -26.37
CA SER A 112 -25.16 -1.82 -26.90
C SER A 112 -24.96 -1.89 -28.42
N LYS A 113 -25.70 -1.08 -29.19
CA LYS A 113 -25.63 -1.05 -30.66
C LYS A 113 -24.73 0.08 -31.18
N ASN A 114 -24.42 1.06 -30.33
CA ASN A 114 -23.64 2.23 -30.71
C ASN A 114 -22.55 2.56 -29.69
N VAL A 115 -21.47 1.79 -29.73
CA VAL A 115 -20.30 1.92 -28.84
C VAL A 115 -19.65 3.32 -28.92
N THR A 116 -19.87 4.10 -29.99
CA THR A 116 -19.36 5.47 -30.10
C THR A 116 -20.00 6.46 -29.12
N VAL A 117 -21.18 6.11 -28.59
CA VAL A 117 -21.84 6.82 -27.50
C VAL A 117 -21.40 6.17 -26.20
N SER A 118 -20.28 6.64 -25.67
CA SER A 118 -19.65 6.07 -24.48
C SER A 118 -19.19 7.16 -23.52
N ALA A 119 -19.08 6.82 -22.24
CA ALA A 119 -18.35 7.60 -21.26
C ALA A 119 -17.58 6.68 -20.33
N SER A 120 -16.40 7.16 -19.91
CA SER A 120 -15.49 6.42 -19.06
C SER A 120 -15.07 7.27 -17.88
N VAL A 121 -14.85 6.62 -16.74
CA VAL A 121 -14.24 7.22 -15.56
C VAL A 121 -13.14 6.29 -15.07
N THR A 122 -12.12 6.86 -14.45
CA THR A 122 -11.09 6.09 -13.74
C THR A 122 -11.14 6.43 -12.26
N LEU A 123 -11.09 5.41 -11.41
CA LEU A 123 -10.93 5.60 -9.97
C LEU A 123 -9.46 5.88 -9.65
N ASN A 124 -9.20 6.96 -8.91
CA ASN A 124 -7.92 7.18 -8.23
C ASN A 124 -8.16 6.94 -6.75
N VAL A 125 -7.71 5.78 -6.26
CA VAL A 125 -7.92 5.38 -4.87
C VAL A 125 -6.76 5.90 -4.04
N THR A 126 -7.01 6.93 -3.24
CA THR A 126 -6.00 7.51 -2.35
C THR A 126 -5.99 6.80 -1.01
N TYR A 127 -4.80 6.58 -0.47
CA TYR A 127 -4.59 5.95 0.82
C TYR A 127 -3.25 6.37 1.41
N ARG A 128 -3.23 6.48 2.73
CA ARG A 128 -2.03 6.77 3.51
C ARG A 128 -0.97 5.68 3.32
N PRO A 129 0.33 6.01 3.48
CA PRO A 129 1.39 5.00 3.50
C PRO A 129 1.05 3.85 4.44
N GLN A 130 1.18 2.61 3.96
CA GLN A 130 0.96 1.40 4.76
C GLN A 130 2.15 1.12 5.70
N LEU A 131 2.48 2.13 6.50
CA LEU A 131 3.56 2.14 7.47
C LEU A 131 2.96 2.29 8.85
N SER A 132 2.92 1.20 9.60
CA SER A 132 2.46 1.23 10.98
C SER A 132 3.01 0.05 11.78
N GLY A 133 2.94 0.20 13.10
CA GLY A 133 3.37 -0.82 14.03
C GLY A 133 4.86 -0.77 14.33
N SER A 134 5.29 -1.79 15.07
CA SER A 134 6.66 -1.96 15.49
C SER A 134 7.11 -3.40 15.29
N GLU A 135 8.40 -3.58 15.07
CA GLU A 135 9.03 -4.86 14.82
C GLU A 135 10.24 -5.03 15.75
N GLN A 136 10.40 -6.21 16.36
CA GLN A 136 11.60 -6.53 17.11
C GLN A 136 12.56 -7.28 16.19
N VAL A 137 13.79 -6.78 16.08
CA VAL A 137 14.83 -7.35 15.25
C VAL A 137 16.00 -7.71 16.15
N THR A 138 16.33 -8.99 16.22
CA THR A 138 17.51 -9.46 16.95
C THR A 138 18.55 -9.91 15.95
N VAL A 139 19.76 -9.37 16.08
CA VAL A 139 20.88 -9.62 15.18
C VAL A 139 22.10 -10.02 16.00
N GLU A 140 22.90 -10.94 15.48
CA GLU A 140 24.18 -11.30 16.11
C GLU A 140 25.23 -10.23 15.76
N GLU A 141 26.14 -9.92 16.70
CA GLU A 141 27.30 -9.07 16.39
C GLU A 141 28.11 -9.64 15.21
N GLU A 142 28.69 -8.74 14.43
CA GLU A 142 29.41 -9.02 13.18
C GLU A 142 28.53 -9.53 12.01
N ALA A 143 27.21 -9.69 12.22
CA ALA A 143 26.28 -10.05 11.15
C ALA A 143 25.81 -8.83 10.33
N GLU A 144 24.95 -9.08 9.34
CA GLU A 144 24.26 -8.05 8.57
C GLU A 144 22.94 -7.67 9.26
N LEU A 145 22.71 -6.37 9.42
CA LEU A 145 21.41 -5.80 9.75
C LEU A 145 20.74 -5.35 8.45
N LEU A 146 19.49 -5.74 8.25
CA LEU A 146 18.64 -5.29 7.16
C LEU A 146 17.26 -4.92 7.71
N LEU A 147 16.92 -3.64 7.64
CA LEU A 147 15.60 -3.12 7.99
C LEU A 147 14.86 -2.72 6.71
N GLN A 148 13.67 -3.28 6.50
CA GLN A 148 12.85 -2.98 5.33
C GLN A 148 11.55 -2.25 5.71
N CYS A 149 11.31 -1.14 5.02
CA CYS A 149 10.15 -0.28 5.17
C CYS A 149 9.38 -0.25 3.83
N ASP A 150 8.23 -0.91 3.78
CA ASP A 150 7.36 -0.98 2.59
C ASP A 150 6.34 0.17 2.60
N ILE A 151 6.51 1.11 1.69
CA ILE A 151 5.92 2.45 1.65
C ILE A 151 4.86 2.51 0.55
N TRP A 152 3.89 1.59 0.61
CA TRP A 152 2.77 1.59 -0.33
C TRP A 152 1.83 2.75 0.00
N ALA A 153 1.74 3.74 -0.88
CA ALA A 153 0.93 4.95 -0.71
C ALA A 153 0.40 5.47 -2.05
N ASN A 154 -0.78 6.10 -2.04
CA ASN A 154 -1.26 6.89 -3.17
C ASN A 154 -1.89 8.20 -2.67
N PRO A 155 -1.38 9.38 -3.05
CA PRO A 155 -0.24 9.62 -3.94
C PRO A 155 1.09 9.12 -3.36
N PRO A 156 2.12 8.92 -4.20
CA PRO A 156 3.46 8.57 -3.75
C PRO A 156 3.99 9.54 -2.69
N VAL A 157 4.81 9.03 -1.77
CA VAL A 157 5.41 9.85 -0.71
C VAL A 157 6.40 10.86 -1.28
N SER A 158 6.46 12.03 -0.64
CA SER A 158 7.34 13.14 -0.99
C SER A 158 8.78 12.86 -0.59
N SER A 159 8.97 12.20 0.55
CA SER A 159 10.30 11.85 1.07
C SER A 159 10.23 10.68 2.04
N VAL A 160 11.38 10.05 2.26
CA VAL A 160 11.58 8.97 3.24
C VAL A 160 12.89 9.24 3.98
N SER A 161 12.88 9.07 5.28
CA SER A 161 14.08 9.24 6.12
C SER A 161 14.14 8.20 7.22
N TRP A 162 15.37 7.94 7.68
CA TRP A 162 15.65 7.01 8.76
C TRP A 162 16.25 7.76 9.95
N THR A 163 15.75 7.45 11.15
CA THR A 163 16.34 7.87 12.42
C THR A 163 16.79 6.66 13.22
N LEU A 164 17.81 6.87 14.05
CA LEU A 164 18.28 5.96 15.09
C LEU A 164 18.30 6.75 16.40
N ASN A 165 17.56 6.27 17.40
CA ASN A 165 17.44 6.88 18.72
C ASN A 165 17.04 8.37 18.64
N GLY A 166 16.10 8.69 17.73
CA GLY A 166 15.58 10.04 17.53
C GLY A 166 16.49 10.99 16.73
N SER A 167 17.70 10.56 16.36
CA SER A 167 18.62 11.33 15.51
C SER A 167 18.64 10.75 14.10
N LYS A 168 18.89 11.57 13.08
CA LYS A 168 19.06 11.05 11.72
C LYS A 168 20.20 10.03 11.70
N VAL A 169 20.01 8.91 10.98
CA VAL A 169 21.06 7.90 10.85
C VAL A 169 22.31 8.51 10.22
N ASP A 170 23.45 8.34 10.89
CA ASP A 170 24.76 8.71 10.37
C ASP A 170 25.31 7.57 9.50
N LEU A 171 25.21 7.73 8.18
CA LEU A 171 25.58 6.70 7.22
C LEU A 171 27.08 6.37 7.24
N GLU A 172 27.94 7.36 7.48
CA GLU A 172 29.39 7.17 7.45
C GLU A 172 29.89 6.58 8.76
N ALA A 173 29.50 7.16 9.90
CA ALA A 173 29.97 6.70 11.20
C ALA A 173 29.44 5.30 11.56
N GLY A 174 28.21 4.99 11.14
CA GLY A 174 27.58 3.69 11.38
C GLY A 174 27.70 2.70 10.23
N GLY A 175 28.44 3.02 9.16
CA GLY A 175 28.59 2.10 8.01
C GLY A 175 27.28 1.68 7.36
N PHE A 176 26.24 2.53 7.45
CA PHE A 176 24.92 2.22 6.92
C PHE A 176 24.83 2.53 5.42
N THR A 177 24.02 1.73 4.72
CA THR A 177 23.58 1.99 3.36
C THR A 177 22.07 2.10 3.33
N VAL A 178 21.55 3.13 2.65
CA VAL A 178 20.12 3.29 2.39
C VAL A 178 19.85 3.09 0.92
N THR A 179 18.93 2.19 0.60
CA THR A 179 18.35 2.08 -0.74
C THR A 179 16.88 2.48 -0.69
N ASN A 180 16.40 3.12 -1.74
CA ASN A 180 15.01 3.55 -1.84
C ASN A 180 14.59 3.55 -3.32
N ASN A 181 13.51 2.83 -3.63
CA ASN A 181 12.96 2.73 -4.99
C ASN A 181 11.60 3.42 -5.14
N GLY A 182 11.16 4.21 -4.15
CA GLY A 182 9.88 4.90 -4.09
C GLY A 182 8.75 4.10 -3.42
N PHE A 183 8.85 2.77 -3.39
CA PHE A 183 7.85 1.88 -2.78
C PHE A 183 8.40 1.13 -1.57
N THR A 184 9.72 0.94 -1.50
CA THR A 184 10.41 0.26 -0.42
C THR A 184 11.69 1.04 -0.13
N SER A 185 11.95 1.31 1.15
CA SER A 185 13.25 1.79 1.62
C SER A 185 13.87 0.75 2.52
N GLN A 186 15.16 0.46 2.27
CA GLN A 186 15.94 -0.47 3.08
C GLN A 186 17.12 0.26 3.70
N LEU A 187 17.34 0.04 4.99
CA LEU A 187 18.53 0.45 5.72
C LEU A 187 19.32 -0.80 6.07
N SER A 188 20.59 -0.86 5.68
CA SER A 188 21.46 -2.01 5.95
C SER A 188 22.80 -1.61 6.53
N ALA A 189 23.39 -2.46 7.35
CA ALA A 189 24.76 -2.35 7.82
C ALA A 189 25.40 -3.74 7.91
N ASN A 190 26.67 -3.84 7.51
CA ASN A 190 27.43 -5.08 7.63
C ASN A 190 28.32 -5.02 8.88
N ASN A 191 28.64 -6.19 9.43
CA ASN A 191 29.53 -6.30 10.59
C ASN A 191 29.07 -5.44 11.77
N VAL A 192 27.82 -5.64 12.19
CA VAL A 192 27.17 -4.79 13.18
C VAL A 192 27.75 -4.92 14.59
N GLU A 193 27.83 -3.78 15.27
CA GLU A 193 28.37 -3.60 16.62
C GLU A 193 27.32 -2.98 17.55
N LYS A 194 27.24 -3.48 18.79
CA LYS A 194 26.22 -3.08 19.76
C LYS A 194 26.22 -1.58 20.07
N SER A 195 27.38 -0.97 20.22
CA SER A 195 27.52 0.46 20.54
C SER A 195 27.00 1.41 19.46
N LEU A 196 26.94 0.95 18.20
CA LEU A 196 26.61 1.77 17.03
C LEU A 196 25.25 1.43 16.42
N HIS A 197 24.84 0.16 16.47
CA HIS A 197 23.69 -0.35 15.73
C HIS A 197 22.54 -0.83 16.62
N GLU A 198 22.73 -0.94 17.93
CA GLU A 198 21.63 -1.23 18.85
C GLU A 198 20.80 0.03 19.09
N GLY A 199 19.48 -0.11 19.02
CA GLY A 199 18.60 1.02 19.31
C GLY A 199 17.25 0.94 18.65
N THR A 200 16.55 2.06 18.70
CA THR A 200 15.23 2.24 18.08
C THR A 200 15.39 2.96 16.76
N TYR A 201 15.07 2.27 15.67
CA TYR A 201 15.06 2.83 14.34
C TYR A 201 13.65 3.26 13.95
N GLU A 202 13.53 4.38 13.27
CA GLU A 202 12.25 4.82 12.70
C GLU A 202 12.43 5.10 11.21
N CYS A 203 11.57 4.48 10.41
CA CYS A 203 11.39 4.85 9.00
C CYS A 203 10.23 5.82 8.92
N LEU A 204 10.49 7.07 8.51
CA LEU A 204 9.50 8.13 8.37
C LEU A 204 9.24 8.38 6.89
N ALA A 205 7.99 8.24 6.44
CA ALA A 205 7.58 8.58 5.09
C ALA A 205 6.55 9.71 5.10
N ASP A 206 6.81 10.75 4.30
CA ASP A 206 6.01 11.97 4.26
C ASP A 206 5.05 11.96 3.06
N SER A 207 3.76 11.79 3.32
CA SER A 207 2.72 11.88 2.29
C SER A 207 2.24 13.32 2.12
N PRO A 208 2.10 13.82 0.88
CA PRO A 208 1.63 15.19 0.64
C PRO A 208 0.19 15.45 1.10
N ILE A 209 -0.61 14.40 1.29
CA ILE A 209 -2.02 14.50 1.71
C ILE A 209 -2.23 13.95 3.13
N TYR A 210 -1.55 12.84 3.47
CA TYR A 210 -1.75 12.15 4.74
C TYR A 210 -0.71 12.50 5.82
N GLY A 211 0.29 13.31 5.49
CA GLY A 211 1.37 13.69 6.39
C GLY A 211 2.37 12.56 6.63
N ILE A 212 3.11 12.68 7.74
CA ILE A 212 4.20 11.76 8.08
C ILE A 212 3.66 10.49 8.75
N HIS A 213 4.06 9.34 8.23
CA HIS A 213 3.80 8.02 8.77
C HIS A 213 5.10 7.30 9.13
N THR A 214 5.06 6.51 10.20
CA THR A 214 6.27 5.91 10.77
C THR A 214 6.10 4.42 11.04
N LYS A 215 7.14 3.64 10.76
CA LYS A 215 7.33 2.27 11.24
C LYS A 215 8.55 2.22 12.16
N ILE A 216 8.43 1.54 13.30
CA ILE A 216 9.48 1.46 14.32
C ILE A 216 10.12 0.07 14.32
N PHE A 217 11.44 0.01 14.45
CA PHE A 217 12.18 -1.23 14.67
C PHE A 217 12.96 -1.13 15.99
N TYR A 218 12.75 -2.09 16.87
CA TYR A 218 13.54 -2.25 18.08
C TYR A 218 14.65 -3.27 17.79
N VAL A 219 15.85 -2.77 17.53
CA VAL A 219 17.00 -3.61 17.19
C VAL A 219 17.77 -3.92 18.45
N THR A 220 18.00 -5.21 18.71
CA THR A 220 18.84 -5.70 19.81
C THR A 220 19.96 -6.57 19.27
N LEU A 221 21.18 -6.38 19.80
CA LEU A 221 22.35 -7.14 19.38
C LEU A 221 22.69 -8.21 20.42
N THR A 222 22.87 -9.43 19.93
CA THR A 222 23.33 -10.57 20.74
C THR A 222 24.81 -10.82 20.47
N GLU A 223 25.56 -11.09 21.54
CA GLU A 223 26.97 -11.45 21.42
C GLU A 223 27.11 -12.66 20.48
N LYS A 224 28.14 -12.62 19.64
CA LYS A 224 28.46 -13.74 18.77
C LYS A 224 28.65 -14.99 19.62
N THR A 225 27.83 -16.02 19.37
CA THR A 225 28.08 -17.33 19.97
C THR A 225 29.37 -17.89 19.35
N MET A 226 30.50 -17.69 20.01
CA MET A 226 31.71 -18.40 19.65
C MET A 226 31.38 -19.88 19.80
N LYS A 227 31.16 -20.57 18.68
CA LYS A 227 31.13 -22.03 18.58
C LYS A 227 32.54 -22.55 18.83
N PHE A 228 33.07 -22.27 20.01
CA PHE A 228 34.29 -22.86 20.46
C PHE A 228 34.06 -24.37 20.45
N PRO A 229 34.88 -25.17 19.74
CA PRO A 229 34.67 -26.60 19.68
C PRO A 229 35.06 -27.18 21.06
N MET A 230 34.10 -27.13 21.97
CA MET A 230 34.24 -27.51 23.37
C MET A 230 34.64 -28.99 23.49
N MET A 231 34.17 -29.82 22.56
CA MET A 231 34.50 -31.24 22.48
C MET A 231 36.01 -31.51 22.29
N PRO A 232 36.71 -30.99 21.26
CA PRO A 232 38.15 -31.20 21.13
C PRO A 232 38.97 -30.53 22.23
N MET A 233 38.52 -29.43 22.83
CA MET A 233 39.25 -28.81 23.94
C MET A 233 39.15 -29.63 25.23
N ILE A 234 37.97 -30.18 25.54
CA ILE A 234 37.79 -31.12 26.65
C ILE A 234 38.56 -32.41 26.39
N ALA A 235 38.49 -32.97 25.19
CA ALA A 235 39.23 -34.19 24.84
C ALA A 235 40.75 -34.00 24.99
N GLY A 236 41.28 -32.86 24.53
CA GLY A 236 42.68 -32.48 24.72
C GLY A 236 43.07 -32.41 26.20
N LEU A 237 42.28 -31.74 27.03
CA LEU A 237 42.49 -31.65 28.48
C LEU A 237 42.48 -33.03 29.16
N VAL A 238 41.53 -33.90 28.82
CA VAL A 238 41.43 -35.27 29.37
C VAL A 238 42.68 -36.09 29.02
N VAL A 239 43.15 -36.03 27.77
CA VAL A 239 44.37 -36.73 27.34
C VAL A 239 45.60 -36.22 28.08
N VAL A 240 45.74 -34.90 28.27
CA VAL A 240 46.85 -34.32 29.03
C VAL A 240 46.82 -34.76 30.49
N CYS A 241 45.65 -34.75 31.13
CA CYS A 241 45.51 -35.21 32.51
C CYS A 241 45.82 -36.71 32.67
N LEU A 242 45.34 -37.55 31.74
CA LEU A 242 45.61 -39.00 31.77
C LEU A 242 47.09 -39.32 31.53
N THR A 243 47.74 -38.63 30.59
CA THR A 243 49.17 -38.81 30.32
C THR A 243 50.04 -38.31 31.48
N ALA A 244 49.66 -37.19 32.13
CA ALA A 244 50.33 -36.70 33.34
C ALA A 244 50.16 -37.62 34.56
N ALA A 245 48.98 -38.22 34.72
CA ALA A 245 48.73 -39.22 35.77
C ALA A 245 49.53 -40.50 35.52
N ALA A 246 49.53 -41.01 34.29
CA ALA A 246 50.28 -42.21 33.90
C ALA A 246 51.80 -42.03 34.07
N SER A 247 52.34 -40.88 33.66
CA SER A 247 53.77 -40.57 33.84
C SER A 247 54.15 -40.46 35.32
N ARG A 248 53.30 -39.88 36.18
CA ARG A 248 53.53 -39.87 37.64
C ARG A 248 53.44 -41.27 38.29
N LEU A 249 52.64 -42.18 37.74
CA LEU A 249 52.58 -43.58 38.19
C LEU A 249 53.82 -44.37 37.78
N CYS A 250 54.38 -44.12 36.59
CA CYS A 250 55.59 -44.82 36.12
C CYS A 250 56.90 -44.35 36.79
N LEU A 251 56.89 -43.21 37.49
CA LEU A 251 58.06 -42.68 38.21
C LEU A 251 58.13 -43.09 39.70
N LYS A 252 57.21 -43.95 40.16
CA LYS A 252 57.13 -44.46 41.54
C LYS A 252 57.33 -45.96 41.58
#